data_AF-A0A859D067-F1
#
_entry.id   AF-A0A859D067-F1
#
_cell.length_a   1.000
_cell.length_b   1.000
_cell.length_c   1.000
_cell.angle_alpha   90.00
_cell.angle_beta   90.00
_cell.angle_gamma   90.00
#
_symmetry.space_group_name_H-M   'P 1'
#
loop_
_entity.id
_entity.type
_entity.pdbx_description
1 polymer ?
#
loop_
_entity_poly.entity_id
_entity_poly.type
_entity_poly.pdbx_seq_one_letter_code
_entity_poly.pdbx_strand_id
1 'polypeptide(L)'
;MPPEATLFDDAPRHLSAMIRTYPNSLLKNPDIRIMPMAALGTPLHDSKDHFFDEWLSYRNLSQTKESVLMLFKELASCFFDVNLRMFRIGMLGEAHGQNAVFVWNKGQAHGLLLRDHDSLRIYVPWLEAHGMTAPNYCIKPGHANTLYHDRPEDLLFWLQTLAIQVNMRSIIDTLSLTYNIKNNELWQVMGSEIQQLIKHIEFSDDTRKMLIHELFECESWPQKHLLSPMIDRAGGPGSMPFGKGTVVNPFRQSS
;
A
#
# COMPACT_ATOMS: atom_id res chain seq x y z
N MET A 1 25.72 -26.36 -6.03
CA MET A 1 25.44 -25.83 -7.38
C MET A 1 26.52 -26.36 -8.33
N PRO A 2 26.20 -26.67 -9.60
CA PRO A 2 27.23 -26.92 -10.62
C PRO A 2 28.28 -25.80 -10.65
N PRO A 3 29.52 -26.06 -11.08
CA PRO A 3 30.61 -25.07 -11.03
C PRO A 3 30.32 -23.76 -11.78
N GLU A 4 29.44 -23.80 -12.78
CA GLU A 4 29.09 -22.64 -13.61
C GLU A 4 27.72 -22.03 -13.26
N ALA A 5 27.02 -22.59 -12.27
CA ALA A 5 25.68 -22.15 -11.93
C ALA A 5 25.71 -20.87 -11.06
N THR A 6 24.89 -19.89 -11.45
CA THR A 6 24.76 -18.61 -10.76
C THR A 6 23.53 -18.58 -9.86
N LEU A 7 23.49 -17.65 -8.89
CA LEU A 7 22.28 -17.36 -8.10
C LEU A 7 21.08 -16.90 -8.96
N PHE A 8 21.33 -16.54 -10.23
CA PHE A 8 20.33 -16.06 -11.17
C PHE A 8 19.78 -17.15 -12.09
N ASP A 9 20.28 -18.38 -11.97
CA ASP A 9 19.75 -19.54 -12.68
C ASP A 9 18.39 -19.96 -12.06
N ASP A 10 17.60 -20.70 -12.83
CA ASP A 10 16.26 -21.12 -12.38
C ASP A 10 16.32 -22.22 -11.32
N ALA A 11 17.29 -23.15 -11.40
CA ALA A 11 17.36 -24.31 -10.51
C ALA A 11 17.45 -23.97 -9.01
N PRO A 12 18.26 -22.98 -8.55
CA PRO A 12 18.28 -22.54 -7.15
C PRO A 12 16.93 -21.99 -6.62
N ARG A 13 16.00 -21.59 -7.50
CA ARG A 13 14.73 -20.96 -7.10
C ARG A 13 13.63 -21.97 -6.77
N HIS A 14 13.72 -23.18 -7.30
CA HIS A 14 12.63 -24.17 -7.21
C HIS A 14 12.54 -24.90 -5.86
N LEU A 15 13.62 -24.90 -5.07
CA LEU A 15 13.65 -25.54 -3.75
C LEU A 15 14.27 -24.60 -2.72
N SER A 16 13.42 -23.75 -2.15
CA SER A 16 13.80 -22.80 -1.10
C SER A 16 12.73 -22.75 0.00
N ALA A 17 13.12 -22.35 1.20
CA ALA A 17 12.21 -22.13 2.31
C ALA A 17 12.59 -20.84 3.05
N MET A 18 11.58 -20.04 3.39
CA MET A 18 11.74 -18.82 4.19
C MET A 18 10.83 -18.87 5.40
N ILE A 19 11.40 -18.72 6.59
CA ILE A 19 10.63 -18.64 7.84
C ILE A 19 10.26 -17.18 8.09
N ARG A 20 8.95 -16.91 8.16
CA ARG A 20 8.41 -15.60 8.55
C ARG A 20 7.92 -15.66 9.99
N THR A 21 8.36 -14.72 10.80
CA THR A 21 7.91 -14.58 12.19
C THR A 21 7.12 -13.28 12.33
N TYR A 22 5.93 -13.34 12.93
CA TYR A 22 5.21 -12.15 13.35
C TYR A 22 5.52 -11.82 14.81
N PRO A 23 5.50 -10.53 15.21
CA PRO A 23 5.74 -10.16 16.59
C PRO A 23 4.75 -10.86 17.54
N ASN A 24 5.29 -11.62 18.51
CA ASN A 24 4.47 -12.39 19.46
C ASN A 24 3.50 -11.52 20.28
N SER A 25 3.85 -10.25 20.52
CA SER A 25 2.99 -9.28 21.20
C SER A 25 1.67 -9.03 20.46
N LEU A 26 1.65 -9.15 19.13
CA LEU A 26 0.44 -9.01 18.32
C LEU A 26 -0.43 -10.28 18.33
N LEU A 27 0.18 -11.45 18.48
CA LEU A 27 -0.53 -12.73 18.41
C LEU A 27 -1.09 -13.19 19.76
N LYS A 28 -0.44 -12.84 20.87
CA LYS A 28 -0.80 -13.30 22.21
C LYS A 28 -1.79 -12.38 22.93
N ASN A 29 -2.01 -11.18 22.43
CA ASN A 29 -2.91 -10.21 23.05
C ASN A 29 -4.35 -10.39 22.51
N PRO A 30 -5.32 -10.80 23.33
CA PRO A 30 -6.70 -11.03 22.88
C PRO A 30 -7.42 -9.75 22.44
N ASP A 31 -6.92 -8.57 22.84
CA ASP A 31 -7.47 -7.28 22.45
C ASP A 31 -6.94 -6.78 21.09
N ILE A 32 -5.99 -7.51 20.49
CA ILE A 32 -5.42 -7.21 19.18
C ILE A 32 -6.06 -8.12 18.13
N ARG A 33 -6.39 -7.54 16.99
CA ARG A 33 -6.76 -8.22 15.76
C ARG A 33 -5.83 -7.76 14.66
N ILE A 34 -5.34 -8.71 13.86
CA ILE A 34 -4.56 -8.43 12.67
C ILE A 34 -5.36 -8.86 11.45
N MET A 35 -5.50 -7.98 10.47
CA MET A 35 -6.33 -8.24 9.30
C MET A 35 -5.58 -7.82 8.03
N PRO A 36 -5.33 -8.73 7.07
CA PRO A 36 -4.84 -8.34 5.76
C PRO A 36 -5.79 -7.31 5.15
N MET A 37 -5.26 -6.18 4.67
CA MET A 37 -6.12 -5.13 4.11
C MET A 37 -6.89 -5.61 2.87
N ALA A 38 -6.40 -6.62 2.15
CA ALA A 38 -7.14 -7.26 1.07
C ALA A 38 -8.48 -7.85 1.54
N ALA A 39 -8.58 -8.33 2.78
CA ALA A 39 -9.83 -8.84 3.33
C ALA A 39 -10.88 -7.73 3.52
N LEU A 40 -10.44 -6.49 3.81
CA LEU A 40 -11.32 -5.31 3.90
C LEU A 40 -11.83 -4.84 2.53
N GLY A 41 -11.14 -5.23 1.45
CA GLY A 41 -11.52 -4.92 0.07
C GLY A 41 -12.23 -6.07 -0.66
N THR A 42 -12.63 -7.11 0.07
CA THR A 42 -13.26 -8.30 -0.51
C THR A 42 -14.68 -8.46 0.04
N PRO A 43 -15.73 -8.32 -0.80
CA PRO A 43 -17.09 -8.61 -0.36
C PRO A 43 -17.27 -10.11 -0.09
N LEU A 44 -18.03 -10.44 0.95
CA LEU A 44 -18.42 -11.81 1.22
C LEU A 44 -19.55 -12.25 0.28
N HIS A 45 -19.48 -13.47 -0.24
CA HIS A 45 -20.55 -14.04 -1.05
C HIS A 45 -21.80 -14.22 -0.19
N ASP A 46 -22.96 -13.76 -0.68
CA ASP A 46 -24.27 -13.82 -0.01
C ASP A 46 -24.34 -13.18 1.41
N SER A 47 -23.36 -12.39 1.81
CA SER A 47 -23.38 -11.67 3.08
C SER A 47 -23.01 -10.20 2.89
N LYS A 48 -23.66 -9.35 3.70
CA LYS A 48 -23.26 -7.94 3.85
C LYS A 48 -22.36 -7.72 5.07
N ASP A 49 -22.01 -8.79 5.79
CA ASP A 49 -21.14 -8.67 6.94
C ASP A 49 -19.77 -8.17 6.48
N HIS A 50 -19.25 -7.21 7.22
CA HIS A 50 -17.94 -6.65 6.99
C HIS A 50 -17.27 -6.39 8.34
N PHE A 51 -15.93 -6.40 8.37
CA PHE A 51 -15.18 -6.20 9.62
C PHE A 51 -15.55 -4.90 10.36
N PHE A 52 -16.00 -3.88 9.61
CA PHE A 52 -16.45 -2.63 10.21
C PHE A 52 -17.67 -2.82 11.12
N ASP A 53 -18.49 -3.86 10.93
CA ASP A 53 -19.61 -4.18 11.82
C ASP A 53 -19.10 -4.61 13.21
N GLU A 54 -18.05 -5.43 13.26
CA GLU A 54 -17.38 -5.81 14.50
C GLU A 54 -16.74 -4.58 15.17
N TRP A 55 -16.08 -3.72 14.37
CA TRP A 55 -15.44 -2.52 14.88
C TRP A 55 -16.46 -1.52 15.47
N LEU A 56 -17.58 -1.29 14.78
CA LEU A 56 -18.69 -0.48 15.28
C LEU A 56 -19.27 -1.05 16.56
N SER A 57 -19.56 -2.36 16.57
CA SER A 57 -20.10 -3.06 17.73
C SER A 57 -19.18 -2.95 18.94
N TYR A 58 -17.88 -3.19 18.76
CA TYR A 58 -16.89 -3.09 19.84
C TYR A 58 -16.85 -1.69 20.47
N ARG A 59 -17.03 -0.64 19.66
CA ARG A 59 -17.03 0.76 20.12
C ARG A 59 -18.41 1.25 20.60
N ASN A 60 -19.43 0.39 20.60
CA ASN A 60 -20.82 0.76 20.86
C ASN A 60 -21.31 1.91 19.96
N LEU A 61 -20.91 1.89 18.70
CA LEU A 61 -21.34 2.86 17.70
C LEU A 61 -22.52 2.31 16.90
N SER A 62 -23.50 3.17 16.64
CA SER A 62 -24.58 2.85 15.71
C SER A 62 -24.02 2.66 14.31
N GLN A 63 -24.57 1.71 13.55
CA GLN A 63 -24.23 1.50 12.13
C GLN A 63 -24.84 2.61 11.26
N THR A 64 -24.30 3.82 11.39
CA THR A 64 -24.62 4.96 10.54
C THR A 64 -23.48 5.22 9.57
N LYS A 65 -23.81 5.91 8.48
CA LYS A 65 -22.84 6.37 7.49
C LYS A 65 -21.70 7.16 8.14
N GLU A 66 -22.01 8.05 9.08
CA GLU A 66 -21.04 8.90 9.77
C GLU A 66 -20.07 8.07 10.60
N SER A 67 -20.57 7.01 11.25
CA SER A 67 -19.74 6.10 12.04
C SER A 67 -18.80 5.29 11.15
N VAL A 68 -19.28 4.79 10.00
CA VAL A 68 -18.45 4.09 9.01
C VAL A 68 -17.38 5.01 8.42
N LEU A 69 -17.74 6.25 8.05
CA LEU A 69 -16.79 7.24 7.55
C LEU A 69 -15.72 7.59 8.60
N MET A 70 -16.10 7.65 9.87
CA MET A 70 -15.15 7.89 10.97
C MET A 70 -14.16 6.72 11.14
N LEU A 71 -14.62 5.47 11.09
CA LEU A 71 -13.71 4.31 11.14
C LEU A 71 -12.83 4.22 9.89
N PHE A 72 -13.38 4.55 8.71
CA PHE A 72 -12.60 4.60 7.47
C PHE A 72 -11.52 5.68 7.52
N LYS A 73 -11.85 6.85 8.09
CA LYS A 73 -10.89 7.92 8.36
C LYS A 73 -9.74 7.42 9.26
N GLU A 74 -10.05 6.72 10.34
CA GLU A 74 -9.03 6.15 11.25
C GLU A 74 -8.14 5.13 10.52
N LEU A 75 -8.73 4.24 9.72
CA LEU A 75 -7.98 3.29 8.89
C LEU A 75 -7.05 4.01 7.91
N ALA A 76 -7.57 4.98 7.15
CA ALA A 76 -6.80 5.73 6.17
C ALA A 76 -5.66 6.52 6.84
N SER A 77 -5.96 7.21 7.94
CA SER A 77 -4.97 7.97 8.72
C SER A 77 -3.83 7.08 9.20
N CYS A 78 -4.16 5.94 9.83
CA CYS A 78 -3.17 4.96 10.28
C CYS A 78 -2.34 4.37 9.12
N PHE A 79 -2.99 4.04 8.01
CA PHE A 79 -2.30 3.45 6.86
C PHE A 79 -1.34 4.43 6.19
N PHE A 80 -1.79 5.66 5.92
CA PHE A 80 -0.99 6.66 5.25
C PHE A 80 0.05 7.31 6.17
N ASP A 81 -0.17 7.43 7.48
CA ASP A 81 0.87 7.94 8.40
C ASP A 81 2.13 7.07 8.33
N VAL A 82 1.98 5.75 8.41
CA VAL A 82 3.10 4.81 8.30
C VAL A 82 3.77 4.92 6.93
N ASN A 83 3.01 4.84 5.84
CA ASN A 83 3.57 4.85 4.48
C ASN A 83 4.25 6.18 4.14
N LEU A 84 3.67 7.32 4.55
CA LEU A 84 4.26 8.64 4.30
C LEU A 84 5.52 8.88 5.14
N ARG A 85 5.58 8.36 6.38
CA ARG A 85 6.82 8.39 7.17
C ARG A 85 7.92 7.53 6.57
N MET A 86 7.59 6.35 6.04
CA MET A 86 8.54 5.54 5.29
C MET A 86 8.99 6.27 4.01
N PHE A 87 8.05 6.89 3.29
CA PHE A 87 8.35 7.64 2.08
C PHE A 87 9.32 8.80 2.36
N ARG A 88 9.11 9.54 3.47
CA ARG A 88 9.98 10.63 3.92
C ARG A 88 11.44 10.23 4.07
N ILE A 89 11.70 9.00 4.50
CA ILE A 89 13.05 8.46 4.69
C ILE A 89 13.58 7.74 3.44
N GLY A 90 12.87 7.82 2.32
CA GLY A 90 13.29 7.23 1.05
C GLY A 90 12.92 5.75 0.89
N MET A 91 11.90 5.27 1.60
CA MET A 91 11.45 3.88 1.54
C MET A 91 9.98 3.76 1.21
N LEU A 92 9.62 2.75 0.41
CA LEU A 92 8.23 2.35 0.25
C LEU A 92 8.11 0.85 0.09
N GLY A 93 7.36 0.22 0.99
CA GLY A 93 7.00 -1.19 0.86
C GLY A 93 6.00 -1.41 -0.28
N GLU A 94 5.83 -2.66 -0.69
CA GLU A 94 4.77 -3.02 -1.63
C GLU A 94 3.41 -3.03 -0.94
N ALA A 95 2.86 -1.85 -0.66
CA ALA A 95 1.70 -1.63 0.20
C ALA A 95 0.34 -2.01 -0.44
N HIS A 96 0.29 -3.09 -1.23
CA HIS A 96 -0.98 -3.68 -1.67
C HIS A 96 -1.66 -4.48 -0.54
N GLY A 97 -2.95 -4.77 -0.68
CA GLY A 97 -3.77 -5.32 0.39
C GLY A 97 -3.27 -6.65 1.01
N GLN A 98 -2.52 -7.46 0.26
CA GLN A 98 -1.93 -8.69 0.80
C GLN A 98 -0.73 -8.44 1.73
N ASN A 99 0.14 -7.45 1.46
CA ASN A 99 1.40 -7.24 2.20
C ASN A 99 1.24 -6.24 3.34
N ALA A 100 0.19 -5.41 3.28
CA ALA A 100 -0.22 -4.55 4.38
C ALA A 100 -1.28 -5.25 5.25
N VAL A 101 -0.95 -5.48 6.52
CA VAL A 101 -1.86 -6.06 7.51
C VAL A 101 -2.22 -4.99 8.53
N PHE A 102 -3.49 -4.64 8.61
CA PHE A 102 -4.02 -3.70 9.58
C PHE A 102 -3.93 -4.28 11.00
N VAL A 103 -3.36 -3.51 11.92
CA VAL A 103 -3.31 -3.85 13.35
C VAL A 103 -4.37 -3.03 14.06
N TRP A 104 -5.42 -3.72 14.49
CA TRP A 104 -6.50 -3.16 15.29
C TRP A 104 -6.30 -3.56 16.75
N ASN A 105 -6.39 -2.59 17.66
CA ASN A 105 -6.17 -2.81 19.09
C ASN A 105 -7.23 -2.08 19.89
N LYS A 106 -8.04 -2.81 20.68
CA LYS A 106 -9.07 -2.23 21.56
C LYS A 106 -9.98 -1.21 20.86
N GLY A 107 -10.47 -1.53 19.67
CA GLY A 107 -11.35 -0.61 18.94
C GLY A 107 -10.65 0.54 18.23
N GLN A 108 -9.31 0.52 18.10
CA GLN A 108 -8.57 1.60 17.45
C GLN A 108 -7.66 1.08 16.34
N ALA A 109 -7.52 1.90 15.30
CA ALA A 109 -6.46 1.75 14.30
C ALA A 109 -5.10 2.00 14.95
N HIS A 110 -4.31 0.95 15.14
CA HIS A 110 -3.09 1.02 15.95
C HIS A 110 -1.80 1.05 15.12
N GLY A 111 -1.80 0.41 13.95
CA GLY A 111 -0.63 0.39 13.09
C GLY A 111 -0.76 -0.55 11.91
N LEU A 112 0.37 -0.78 11.25
CA LEU A 112 0.49 -1.76 10.19
C LEU A 112 1.55 -2.81 10.55
N LEU A 113 1.23 -4.06 10.25
CA LEU A 113 2.20 -5.14 10.14
C LEU A 113 2.50 -5.31 8.64
N LEU A 114 3.73 -5.03 8.25
CA LEU A 114 4.20 -5.23 6.88
C LEU A 114 4.84 -6.62 6.76
N ARG A 115 4.67 -7.27 5.61
CA ARG A 115 5.31 -8.54 5.26
C ARG A 115 5.73 -8.55 3.79
N ASP A 116 6.44 -9.60 3.37
CA ASP A 116 6.96 -9.75 2.00
C ASP A 116 7.86 -8.56 1.60
N HIS A 117 9.07 -8.51 2.20
CA HIS A 117 10.00 -7.37 2.09
C HIS A 117 11.00 -7.46 0.93
N ASP A 118 10.87 -8.47 0.07
CA ASP A 118 11.71 -8.69 -1.11
C ASP A 118 11.57 -7.57 -2.16
N SER A 119 10.51 -6.78 -2.06
CA SER A 119 10.17 -5.69 -2.98
C SER A 119 10.19 -4.30 -2.33
N LEU A 120 10.94 -4.10 -1.25
CA LEU A 120 11.11 -2.78 -0.63
C LEU A 120 11.84 -1.83 -1.58
N ARG A 121 11.13 -0.77 -2.00
CA ARG A 121 11.59 0.21 -2.98
C ARG A 121 12.21 1.41 -2.29
N ILE A 122 13.27 1.94 -2.87
CA ILE A 122 14.13 2.91 -2.20
C ILE A 122 14.61 4.04 -3.10
N TYR A 123 14.71 5.21 -2.49
CA TYR A 123 15.41 6.38 -3.01
C TYR A 123 16.63 6.66 -2.12
N VAL A 124 17.80 6.23 -2.57
CA VAL A 124 19.03 6.18 -1.77
C VAL A 124 19.44 7.53 -1.18
N PRO A 125 19.36 8.66 -1.90
CA PRO A 125 19.75 9.95 -1.33
C PRO A 125 19.00 10.33 -0.04
N TRP A 126 17.71 9.94 0.08
CA TRP A 126 16.95 10.20 1.31
C TRP A 126 17.26 9.21 2.43
N LEU A 127 17.56 7.96 2.11
CA LEU A 127 18.04 6.98 3.09
C LEU A 127 19.34 7.47 3.74
N GLU A 128 20.31 7.88 2.94
CA GLU A 128 21.63 8.32 3.39
C GLU A 128 21.54 9.63 4.20
N ALA A 129 20.67 10.55 3.78
CA ALA A 129 20.39 11.78 4.54
C ALA A 129 19.83 11.50 5.94
N HIS A 130 19.21 10.32 6.15
CA HIS A 130 18.71 9.86 7.45
C HIS A 130 19.68 8.88 8.15
N GLY A 131 20.93 8.79 7.70
CA GLY A 131 21.96 7.94 8.32
C GLY A 131 21.81 6.45 8.05
N MET A 132 21.02 6.06 7.05
CA MET A 132 20.84 4.67 6.64
C MET A 132 21.75 4.33 5.46
N THR A 133 22.15 3.06 5.37
CA THR A 133 22.94 2.54 4.25
C THR A 133 22.05 1.87 3.21
N ALA A 134 22.41 1.99 1.93
CA ALA A 134 21.77 1.20 0.89
C ALA A 134 21.85 -0.31 1.20
N PRO A 135 20.77 -1.08 0.99
CA PRO A 135 20.72 -2.51 1.29
C PRO A 135 21.54 -3.39 0.33
N ASN A 136 22.09 -2.81 -0.74
CA ASN A 136 22.90 -3.49 -1.76
C ASN A 136 22.21 -4.74 -2.34
N TYR A 137 20.99 -4.59 -2.86
CA TYR A 137 20.24 -5.73 -3.41
C TYR A 137 21.01 -6.43 -4.54
N CYS A 138 21.00 -7.76 -4.52
CA CYS A 138 21.58 -8.58 -5.59
C CYS A 138 20.62 -8.65 -6.80
N ILE A 139 20.80 -7.73 -7.75
CA ILE A 139 19.94 -7.61 -8.94
C ILE A 139 20.61 -8.26 -10.15
N LYS A 140 19.83 -9.01 -10.93
CA LYS A 140 20.31 -9.66 -12.15
C LYS A 140 20.71 -8.60 -13.18
N PRO A 141 21.94 -8.62 -13.73
CA PRO A 141 22.34 -7.69 -14.79
C PRO A 141 21.38 -7.72 -15.98
N GLY A 142 21.12 -6.55 -16.58
CA GLY A 142 20.24 -6.40 -17.74
C GLY A 142 18.74 -6.56 -17.48
N HIS A 143 18.30 -6.70 -16.22
CA HIS A 143 16.88 -6.74 -15.87
C HIS A 143 16.40 -5.38 -15.35
N ALA A 144 15.16 -5.01 -15.67
CA ALA A 144 14.55 -3.79 -15.17
C ALA A 144 14.52 -3.80 -13.64
N ASN A 145 15.12 -2.78 -13.03
CA ASN A 145 15.21 -2.63 -11.60
C ASN A 145 14.00 -1.83 -11.09
N THR A 146 13.18 -2.46 -10.23
CA THR A 146 12.03 -1.82 -9.59
C THR A 146 12.27 -1.53 -8.11
N LEU A 147 13.47 -1.79 -7.60
CA LEU A 147 13.84 -1.61 -6.19
C LEU A 147 14.55 -0.27 -5.95
N TYR A 148 15.46 0.13 -6.84
CA TYR A 148 16.13 1.43 -6.75
C TYR A 148 15.48 2.43 -7.68
N HIS A 149 15.31 3.64 -7.19
CA HIS A 149 14.72 4.74 -7.94
C HIS A 149 15.65 5.95 -7.90
N ASP A 150 15.70 6.67 -9.01
CA ASP A 150 16.57 7.85 -9.18
C ASP A 150 15.87 9.14 -8.76
N ARG A 151 14.54 9.10 -8.62
CA ARG A 151 13.69 10.24 -8.28
C ARG A 151 12.64 9.87 -7.23
N PRO A 152 12.29 10.78 -6.31
CA PRO A 152 11.24 10.53 -5.33
C PRO A 152 9.85 10.34 -5.97
N GLU A 153 9.59 10.93 -7.13
CA GLU A 153 8.33 10.74 -7.87
C GLU A 153 8.18 9.30 -8.39
N ASP A 154 9.28 8.64 -8.75
CA ASP A 154 9.27 7.22 -9.14
C ASP A 154 8.94 6.32 -7.94
N LEU A 155 9.26 6.75 -6.71
CA LEU A 155 8.82 6.08 -5.49
C LEU A 155 7.34 6.35 -5.22
N LEU A 156 6.87 7.57 -5.49
CA LEU A 156 5.47 7.95 -5.31
C LEU A 156 4.53 7.17 -6.24
N PHE A 157 4.98 6.81 -7.44
CA PHE A 157 4.26 5.93 -8.37
C PHE A 157 3.69 4.68 -7.68
N TRP A 158 4.45 4.06 -6.79
CA TRP A 158 4.04 2.83 -6.11
C TRP A 158 3.03 3.07 -5.00
N LEU A 159 3.07 4.23 -4.35
CA LEU A 159 2.03 4.65 -3.42
C LEU A 159 0.73 4.92 -4.17
N GLN A 160 0.77 5.69 -5.26
CA GLN A 160 -0.41 5.97 -6.10
C GLN A 160 -1.03 4.68 -6.65
N THR A 161 -0.22 3.78 -7.19
CA THR A 161 -0.73 2.58 -7.86
C THR A 161 -1.14 1.48 -6.86
N LEU A 162 -0.23 1.03 -5.99
CA LEU A 162 -0.49 -0.15 -5.16
C LEU A 162 -1.25 0.18 -3.88
N ALA A 163 -0.87 1.27 -3.21
CA ALA A 163 -1.48 1.65 -1.95
C ALA A 163 -2.85 2.30 -2.18
N ILE A 164 -2.98 3.20 -3.16
CA ILE A 164 -4.22 3.95 -3.39
C ILE A 164 -5.13 3.25 -4.41
N GLN A 165 -4.69 3.13 -5.68
CA GLN A 165 -5.54 2.64 -6.77
C GLN A 165 -5.93 1.16 -6.67
N VAL A 166 -5.12 0.33 -5.99
CA VAL A 166 -5.40 -1.10 -5.79
C VAL A 166 -5.95 -1.35 -4.40
N ASN A 167 -5.15 -1.10 -3.36
CA ASN A 167 -5.53 -1.45 -1.98
C ASN A 167 -6.71 -0.60 -1.48
N MET A 168 -6.51 0.70 -1.25
CA MET A 168 -7.57 1.53 -0.68
C MET A 168 -8.81 1.65 -1.56
N ARG A 169 -8.65 1.67 -2.90
CA ARG A 169 -9.81 1.64 -3.81
C ARG A 169 -10.69 0.42 -3.61
N SER A 170 -10.12 -0.78 -3.45
CA SER A 170 -10.92 -1.99 -3.21
C SER A 170 -11.73 -1.92 -1.91
N ILE A 171 -11.15 -1.32 -0.87
CA ILE A 171 -11.82 -1.06 0.41
C ILE A 171 -12.94 -0.04 0.21
N ILE A 172 -12.69 1.06 -0.51
CA ILE A 172 -13.68 2.09 -0.83
C ILE A 172 -14.87 1.47 -1.56
N ASP A 173 -14.62 0.70 -2.62
CA ASP A 173 -15.67 0.06 -3.41
C ASP A 173 -16.49 -0.93 -2.55
N THR A 174 -15.82 -1.71 -1.69
CA THR A 174 -16.49 -2.64 -0.76
C THR A 174 -17.35 -1.91 0.27
N LEU A 175 -16.82 -0.87 0.93
CA LEU A 175 -17.57 -0.08 1.90
C LEU A 175 -18.76 0.65 1.25
N SER A 176 -18.59 1.16 0.03
CA SER A 176 -19.66 1.79 -0.74
C SER A 176 -20.81 0.81 -0.99
N LEU A 177 -20.50 -0.42 -1.40
CA LEU A 177 -21.49 -1.46 -1.64
C LEU A 177 -22.16 -1.93 -0.35
N THR A 178 -21.39 -2.19 0.70
CA THR A 178 -21.89 -2.75 1.96
C THR A 178 -22.76 -1.76 2.74
N TYR A 179 -22.31 -0.51 2.85
CA TYR A 179 -22.93 0.52 3.70
C TYR A 179 -23.74 1.56 2.91
N ASN A 180 -23.88 1.39 1.60
CA ASN A 180 -24.58 2.33 0.70
C ASN A 180 -24.06 3.78 0.82
N ILE A 181 -22.73 3.92 0.90
CA ILE A 181 -22.03 5.21 0.97
C ILE A 181 -21.55 5.56 -0.43
N LYS A 182 -21.69 6.81 -0.86
CA LYS A 182 -21.16 7.20 -2.18
C LYS A 182 -19.64 7.09 -2.17
N ASN A 183 -19.07 6.41 -3.17
CA ASN A 183 -17.61 6.32 -3.39
C ASN A 183 -16.92 7.68 -3.26
N ASN A 184 -17.49 8.74 -3.83
CA ASN A 184 -16.92 10.09 -3.76
C ASN A 184 -16.63 10.54 -2.32
N GLU A 185 -17.53 10.25 -1.37
CA GLU A 185 -17.36 10.68 0.02
C GLU A 185 -16.19 9.96 0.70
N LEU A 186 -16.01 8.66 0.41
CA LEU A 186 -14.85 7.89 0.90
C LEU A 186 -13.54 8.41 0.28
N TRP A 187 -13.53 8.73 -1.02
CA TRP A 187 -12.37 9.36 -1.66
C TRP A 187 -12.03 10.72 -1.05
N GLN A 188 -13.03 11.55 -0.75
CA GLN A 188 -12.86 12.85 -0.08
C GLN A 188 -12.30 12.71 1.34
N VAL A 189 -12.79 11.74 2.12
CA VAL A 189 -12.24 11.44 3.46
C VAL A 189 -10.78 11.06 3.34
N MET A 190 -10.45 10.09 2.47
CA MET A 190 -9.07 9.66 2.29
C MET A 190 -8.15 10.78 1.80
N GLY A 191 -8.58 11.57 0.80
CA GLY A 191 -7.82 12.70 0.29
C GLY A 191 -7.55 13.76 1.37
N SER A 192 -8.56 14.06 2.18
CA SER A 192 -8.44 14.99 3.31
C SER A 192 -7.43 14.49 4.35
N GLU A 193 -7.46 13.20 4.70
CA GLU A 193 -6.50 12.62 5.64
C GLU A 193 -5.07 12.66 5.10
N ILE A 194 -4.85 12.31 3.83
CA ILE A 194 -3.53 12.39 3.21
C ILE A 194 -3.00 13.84 3.22
N GLN A 195 -3.84 14.83 2.87
CA GLN A 195 -3.44 16.23 2.94
C GLN A 195 -3.10 16.67 4.37
N GLN A 196 -3.86 16.23 5.37
CA GLN A 196 -3.56 16.50 6.77
C GLN A 196 -2.22 15.87 7.16
N LEU A 197 -1.98 14.60 6.83
CA LEU A 197 -0.72 13.92 7.14
C LEU A 197 0.49 14.60 6.47
N ILE A 198 0.39 15.00 5.20
CA ILE A 198 1.44 15.76 4.50
C ILE A 198 1.77 17.08 5.21
N LYS A 199 0.78 17.72 5.85
CA LYS A 199 1.01 18.96 6.62
C LYS A 199 1.74 18.71 7.95
N HIS A 200 1.39 17.62 8.64
CA HIS A 200 1.89 17.31 9.99
C HIS A 200 3.21 16.53 10.00
N ILE A 201 3.46 15.69 9.00
CA ILE A 201 4.73 15.00 8.85
C ILE A 201 5.78 16.01 8.39
N GLU A 202 6.97 15.95 8.99
CA GLU A 202 8.07 16.90 8.75
C GLU A 202 8.78 16.67 7.42
N PHE A 203 8.08 16.81 6.30
CA PHE A 203 8.67 16.86 4.97
C PHE A 203 9.40 18.18 4.73
N SER A 204 10.45 18.16 3.90
CA SER A 204 10.99 19.41 3.34
C SER A 204 9.94 20.12 2.50
N ASP A 205 10.05 21.44 2.36
CA ASP A 205 9.10 22.24 1.59
C ASP A 205 8.97 21.76 0.14
N ASP A 206 10.09 21.37 -0.49
CA ASP A 206 10.10 20.86 -1.86
C ASP A 206 9.38 19.50 -1.95
N THR A 207 9.62 18.61 -0.99
CA THR A 207 8.92 17.31 -0.94
C THR A 207 7.43 17.49 -0.71
N ARG A 208 7.05 18.42 0.17
CA ARG A 208 5.66 18.75 0.45
C ARG A 208 4.96 19.28 -0.80
N LYS A 209 5.59 20.21 -1.51
CA LYS A 209 5.07 20.75 -2.78
C LYS A 209 4.93 19.65 -3.83
N MET A 210 5.94 18.79 -3.98
CA MET A 210 5.88 17.64 -4.90
C MET A 210 4.71 16.72 -4.56
N LEU A 211 4.53 16.34 -3.29
CA LEU A 211 3.43 15.47 -2.88
C LEU A 211 2.06 16.10 -3.14
N ILE A 212 1.89 17.40 -2.84
CA ILE A 212 0.64 18.11 -3.12
C ILE A 212 0.36 18.16 -4.62
N HIS A 213 1.38 18.51 -5.41
CA HIS A 213 1.27 18.59 -6.86
C HIS A 213 0.87 17.25 -7.47
N GLU A 214 1.67 16.22 -7.22
CA GLU A 214 1.50 14.89 -7.83
C GLU A 214 0.23 14.18 -7.37
N LEU A 215 -0.16 14.32 -6.10
CA LEU A 215 -1.35 13.64 -5.58
C LEU A 215 -2.64 14.41 -5.88
N PHE A 216 -2.65 15.74 -5.78
CA PHE A 216 -3.90 16.50 -5.79
C PHE A 216 -4.04 17.47 -6.96
N GLU A 217 -2.94 17.94 -7.55
CA GLU A 217 -3.00 18.96 -8.60
C GLU A 217 -2.93 18.37 -10.01
N CYS A 218 -2.13 17.33 -10.23
CA CYS A 218 -2.06 16.65 -11.52
C CYS A 218 -3.44 16.12 -11.95
N GLU A 219 -3.84 16.38 -13.19
CA GLU A 219 -5.13 15.90 -13.74
C GLU A 219 -5.16 14.39 -13.94
N SER A 220 -3.99 13.81 -14.18
CA SER A 220 -3.81 12.37 -14.38
C SER A 220 -2.81 11.79 -13.40
N TRP A 221 -3.02 10.52 -13.07
CA TRP A 221 -2.13 9.71 -12.26
C TRP A 221 -1.54 8.56 -13.08
N PRO A 222 -0.37 8.06 -12.70
CA PRO A 222 0.15 6.84 -13.29
C PRO A 222 -0.76 5.65 -12.99
N GLN A 223 -0.81 4.70 -13.92
CA GLN A 223 -1.50 3.43 -13.77
C GLN A 223 -0.54 2.27 -14.03
N LYS A 224 -0.59 1.24 -13.19
CA LYS A 224 0.11 -0.03 -13.42
C LYS A 224 -0.76 -0.94 -14.30
N HIS A 225 -0.34 -1.19 -15.54
CA HIS A 225 -1.01 -2.14 -16.43
C HIS A 225 -0.56 -3.56 -16.13
N LEU A 226 -1.52 -4.47 -15.92
CA LEU A 226 -1.24 -5.89 -15.69
C LEU A 226 -1.67 -6.76 -16.89
N LEU A 227 -2.78 -6.45 -17.54
CA LEU A 227 -3.35 -7.30 -18.59
C LEU A 227 -2.56 -7.25 -19.91
N SER A 228 -2.33 -6.07 -20.48
CA SER A 228 -1.64 -5.93 -21.77
C SER A 228 -0.25 -6.59 -21.76
N PRO A 229 0.61 -6.34 -20.75
CA PRO A 229 1.94 -6.97 -20.69
C PRO A 229 1.89 -8.49 -20.52
N MET A 230 0.84 -9.03 -19.85
CA MET A 230 0.65 -10.47 -19.73
C MET A 230 0.28 -11.11 -21.07
N ILE A 231 -0.57 -10.44 -21.85
CA ILE A 231 -0.95 -10.87 -23.21
C ILE A 231 0.26 -10.83 -24.14
N ASP A 232 1.01 -9.72 -24.13
CA ASP A 232 2.17 -9.51 -25.02
C ASP A 232 3.30 -10.51 -24.75
N ARG A 233 3.47 -10.95 -23.49
CA ARG A 233 4.54 -11.88 -23.09
C ARG A 233 4.24 -13.34 -23.41
N ALA A 234 2.98 -13.71 -23.63
CA ALA A 234 2.56 -15.09 -23.93
C ALA A 234 3.17 -16.19 -23.01
N GLY A 235 3.48 -15.87 -21.74
CA GLY A 235 3.91 -16.87 -20.74
C GLY A 235 5.41 -17.16 -20.59
N GLY A 236 6.33 -16.34 -21.14
CA GLY A 236 7.78 -16.55 -20.94
C GLY A 236 8.28 -16.41 -19.48
N PRO A 237 9.39 -17.09 -19.08
CA PRO A 237 9.85 -17.17 -17.68
C PRO A 237 10.32 -15.82 -17.10
N GLY A 238 10.08 -15.57 -15.80
CA GLY A 238 10.50 -14.37 -15.04
C GLY A 238 9.38 -13.72 -14.20
N SER A 239 9.66 -12.58 -13.55
CA SER A 239 8.66 -11.85 -12.73
C SER A 239 7.48 -11.33 -13.56
N MET A 240 6.30 -11.15 -12.96
CA MET A 240 5.10 -10.66 -13.66
C MET A 240 5.39 -9.36 -14.44
N PRO A 241 5.19 -9.33 -15.78
CA PRO A 241 5.41 -8.12 -16.56
C PRO A 241 4.36 -7.08 -16.17
N PHE A 242 4.76 -5.81 -16.09
CA PHE A 242 3.81 -4.71 -15.95
C PHE A 242 4.18 -3.56 -16.88
N GLY A 243 3.16 -2.83 -17.29
CA GLY A 243 3.29 -1.61 -18.09
C GLY A 243 2.93 -0.40 -17.26
N LYS A 244 3.22 0.79 -17.79
CA LYS A 244 2.77 2.06 -17.23
C LYS A 244 1.79 2.71 -18.21
N GLY A 245 0.71 3.27 -17.67
CA GLY A 245 -0.22 4.14 -18.39
C GLY A 245 -0.65 5.29 -17.51
N THR A 246 -1.73 5.95 -17.88
CA THR A 246 -2.31 7.06 -17.12
C THR A 246 -3.81 6.88 -16.94
N VAL A 247 -4.32 7.34 -15.81
CA VAL A 247 -5.74 7.42 -15.48
C VAL A 247 -6.05 8.82 -14.97
N VAL A 248 -7.33 9.20 -14.95
CA VAL A 248 -7.74 10.44 -14.29
C VAL A 248 -7.42 10.37 -12.80
N ASN A 249 -6.94 11.46 -12.23
CA ASN A 249 -6.66 11.56 -10.81
C ASN A 249 -7.95 11.35 -10.00
N PRO A 250 -8.03 10.32 -9.13
CA PRO A 250 -9.23 10.02 -8.36
C PRO A 250 -9.61 11.14 -7.38
N PHE A 251 -8.65 11.92 -6.90
CA PHE A 251 -8.94 13.06 -6.01
C PHE A 251 -9.48 14.29 -6.75
N ARG A 252 -9.31 14.37 -8.09
CA ARG A 252 -9.87 15.44 -8.92
C ARG A 252 -11.31 15.15 -9.36
N GLN A 253 -11.68 13.88 -9.53
CA GLN A 253 -13.07 13.48 -9.87
C GLN A 253 -14.05 13.69 -8.71
N SER A 254 -13.51 13.87 -7.51
CA SER A 254 -14.25 14.04 -6.27
C SER A 254 -14.61 15.49 -5.92
N SER A 255 -14.19 16.45 -6.74
CA SER A 255 -14.41 17.89 -6.56
C SER A 255 -15.67 18.39 -7.26
#